data_AF-A0A2L0H4A4-F1
#
_entry.id   AF-A0A2L0H4A4-F1
#
_cell.length_a   1.000
_cell.length_b   1.000
_cell.length_c   1.000
_cell.angle_alpha   90.00
_cell.angle_beta   90.00
_cell.angle_gamma   90.00
#
_symmetry.space_group_name_H-M   'P 1'
#
loop_
_entity.id
_entity.type
_entity.pdbx_description
1 polymer ?
#
loop_
_entity_poly.entity_id
_entity_poly.type
_entity_poly.pdbx_seq_one_letter_code
_entity_poly.pdbx_strand_id
1 'polypeptide(L)'
;MKHPKRPPGRPSHSPTDVDRRLVAVLAAESVPQFQICRVLGIDGKTLRKHYRAELDRGAAKLEAALVMHLYLLANGTGAVALKAIIFLLRARFGWSPYLPPPR
;
A
#
# COMPACT_ATOMS: atom_id res chain seq x y z
N MET A 1 28.68 -32.76 29.06
CA MET A 1 27.55 -31.87 29.41
C MET A 1 26.59 -31.85 28.23
N LYS A 2 25.30 -32.17 28.40
CA LYS A 2 24.30 -32.07 27.32
C LYS A 2 23.89 -30.60 27.17
N HIS A 3 24.12 -30.00 26.00
CA HIS A 3 23.61 -28.66 25.72
C HIS A 3 22.08 -28.68 25.68
N PRO A 4 21.39 -27.74 26.34
CA PRO A 4 19.93 -27.63 26.26
C PRO A 4 19.51 -27.29 24.82
N LYS A 5 18.46 -27.95 24.32
CA LYS A 5 17.86 -27.62 23.02
C LYS A 5 17.34 -26.18 23.07
N ARG A 6 17.74 -25.36 22.08
CA ARG A 6 17.24 -23.99 21.93
C ARG A 6 15.71 -24.00 21.83
N PRO A 7 15.01 -23.02 22.43
CA PRO A 7 13.56 -22.91 22.29
C PRO A 7 13.17 -22.78 20.81
N PRO A 8 12.01 -23.32 20.40
CA PRO A 8 11.55 -23.20 19.02
C PRO A 8 11.42 -21.72 18.62
N GLY A 9 11.72 -21.42 17.35
CA GLY A 9 11.56 -20.08 16.81
C GLY A 9 10.09 -19.64 16.77
N ARG A 10 9.86 -18.32 16.54
CA ARG A 10 8.50 -17.78 16.36
C ARG A 10 7.79 -18.57 15.24
N PRO A 11 6.54 -19.02 15.45
CA PRO A 11 5.78 -19.75 14.44
C PRO A 11 5.67 -18.97 13.12
N SER A 12 5.56 -19.69 12.00
CA SER A 12 5.32 -19.06 10.70
C SER A 12 4.02 -18.28 10.73
N HIS A 13 4.04 -17.10 10.11
CA HIS A 13 2.85 -16.28 9.92
C HIS A 13 1.83 -17.01 9.05
N SER A 14 0.57 -17.04 9.48
CA SER A 14 -0.54 -17.62 8.72
C SER A 14 -1.57 -16.53 8.46
N PRO A 15 -1.70 -16.04 7.21
CA PRO A 15 -2.62 -14.96 6.89
C PRO A 15 -4.08 -15.39 7.04
N THR A 16 -4.87 -14.64 7.80
CA THR A 16 -6.32 -14.78 7.84
C THR A 16 -7.00 -13.88 6.82
N ASP A 17 -8.26 -14.17 6.48
CA ASP A 17 -9.05 -13.29 5.60
C ASP A 17 -9.28 -11.91 6.21
N VAL A 18 -9.38 -11.84 7.54
CA VAL A 18 -9.48 -10.57 8.29
C VAL A 18 -8.22 -9.75 8.10
N ASP A 19 -7.03 -10.37 8.24
CA ASP A 19 -5.76 -9.67 8.02
C ASP A 19 -5.64 -9.20 6.57
N ARG A 20 -6.04 -10.03 5.60
CA ARG A 20 -6.00 -9.66 4.18
C ARG A 20 -6.88 -8.45 3.91
N ARG A 21 -8.10 -8.46 4.44
CA ARG A 21 -9.02 -7.32 4.33
C ARG A 21 -8.43 -6.07 4.98
N LEU A 22 -7.84 -6.21 6.17
CA LEU A 22 -7.19 -5.10 6.87
C LEU A 22 -6.03 -4.51 6.05
N VAL A 23 -5.13 -5.34 5.50
CA VAL A 23 -4.05 -4.87 4.62
C VAL A 23 -4.59 -4.16 3.39
N ALA A 24 -5.61 -4.74 2.74
CA ALA A 24 -6.19 -4.15 1.53
C ALA A 24 -6.81 -2.78 1.81
N VAL A 25 -7.51 -2.61 2.94
CA VAL A 25 -8.09 -1.33 3.36
C VAL A 25 -6.98 -0.32 3.67
N LEU A 26 -6.01 -0.67 4.51
CA LEU A 26 -4.93 0.24 4.88
C LEU A 26 -4.10 0.67 3.66
N ALA A 27 -3.85 -0.24 2.71
CA ALA A 27 -3.17 0.08 1.47
C ALA A 27 -3.99 1.04 0.59
N ALA A 28 -5.32 0.87 0.53
CA ALA A 28 -6.22 1.79 -0.16
C ALA A 28 -6.28 3.19 0.48
N GLU A 29 -6.02 3.29 1.78
CA GLU A 29 -5.91 4.57 2.50
C GLU A 29 -4.49 5.17 2.48
N SER A 30 -3.62 4.70 1.57
CA SER A 30 -2.24 5.17 1.40
C SER A 30 -1.29 4.90 2.58
N VAL A 31 -1.70 4.08 3.55
CA VAL A 31 -0.92 3.81 4.77
C VAL A 31 0.43 3.17 4.40
N PRO A 32 1.56 3.67 4.95
CA PRO A 32 2.87 3.09 4.70
C PRO A 32 2.97 1.63 5.16
N GLN A 33 3.64 0.78 4.37
CA GLN A 33 3.81 -0.65 4.70
C GLN A 33 4.38 -0.89 6.10
N PHE A 34 5.30 -0.04 6.59
CA PHE A 34 5.85 -0.19 7.94
C PHE A 34 4.82 0.04 9.05
N GLN A 35 3.81 0.89 8.83
CA GLN A 35 2.70 1.07 9.76
C GLN A 35 1.74 -0.11 9.69
N ILE A 36 1.47 -0.64 8.49
CA ILE A 36 0.69 -1.88 8.31
C ILE A 36 1.35 -3.05 9.05
N CYS A 37 2.68 -3.16 8.99
CA CYS A 37 3.45 -4.12 9.76
C CYS A 37 3.27 -3.97 11.27
N ARG A 38 3.25 -2.73 11.79
CA ARG A 38 3.02 -2.45 13.22
C ARG A 38 1.61 -2.85 13.65
N VAL A 39 0.61 -2.57 12.82
CA VAL A 39 -0.79 -2.96 13.09
C VAL A 39 -0.93 -4.49 13.19
N LEU A 40 -0.25 -5.24 12.32
CA LEU A 40 -0.30 -6.71 12.30
C LEU A 40 0.73 -7.38 13.22
N GLY A 41 1.69 -6.64 13.78
CA GLY A 41 2.78 -7.20 14.58
C GLY A 41 3.72 -8.13 13.79
N ILE A 42 3.91 -7.88 12.49
CA ILE A 42 4.74 -8.69 11.58
C ILE A 42 5.91 -7.90 10.99
N ASP A 43 6.92 -8.61 10.48
CA ASP A 43 8.03 -8.00 9.75
C ASP A 43 7.63 -7.63 8.31
N GLY A 44 8.33 -6.64 7.72
CA GLY A 44 8.11 -6.21 6.34
C GLY A 44 8.32 -7.32 5.30
N LYS A 45 9.23 -8.27 5.53
CA LYS A 45 9.40 -9.43 4.63
C LYS A 45 8.16 -10.32 4.67
N THR A 46 7.59 -10.53 5.85
CA THR A 46 6.34 -11.29 6.02
C THR A 46 5.18 -10.59 5.33
N LEU A 47 5.05 -9.28 5.49
CA LEU A 47 4.01 -8.50 4.81
C LEU A 47 4.08 -8.69 3.29
N ARG A 48 5.27 -8.48 2.69
CA ARG A 48 5.45 -8.62 1.24
C ARG A 48 5.28 -10.05 0.74
N LYS A 49 5.67 -11.05 1.53
CA LYS A 49 5.53 -12.46 1.15
C LYS A 49 4.06 -12.89 1.09
N HIS A 50 3.25 -12.47 2.05
CA HIS A 50 1.91 -13.01 2.23
C HIS A 50 0.78 -12.12 1.71
N TYR A 51 1.01 -10.81 1.62
CA TYR A 51 -0.03 -9.82 1.32
C TYR A 51 0.27 -8.96 0.09
N ARG A 52 1.12 -9.46 -0.84
CA ARG A 52 1.50 -8.70 -2.04
C ARG A 52 0.29 -8.28 -2.86
N ALA A 53 -0.66 -9.20 -3.07
CA ALA A 53 -1.85 -8.94 -3.86
C ALA A 53 -2.75 -7.87 -3.21
N GLU A 54 -2.88 -7.88 -1.90
CA GLU A 54 -3.67 -6.92 -1.14
C GLU A 54 -3.04 -5.53 -1.18
N LEU A 55 -1.72 -5.44 -1.04
CA LEU A 55 -0.97 -4.19 -1.18
C LEU A 55 -1.14 -3.59 -2.58
N ASP A 56 -0.98 -4.41 -3.62
CA ASP A 56 -1.04 -3.96 -5.01
C ASP A 56 -2.47 -3.55 -5.39
N ARG A 57 -3.48 -4.35 -5.00
CA ARG A 57 -4.90 -4.02 -5.24
C ARG A 57 -5.33 -2.79 -4.45
N GLY A 58 -4.89 -2.64 -3.20
CA GLY A 58 -5.18 -1.48 -2.38
C GLY A 58 -4.61 -0.20 -2.99
N ALA A 59 -3.35 -0.24 -3.41
CA ALA A 59 -2.71 0.87 -4.12
C ALA A 59 -3.47 1.22 -5.43
N ALA A 60 -3.82 0.23 -6.25
CA ALA A 60 -4.56 0.45 -7.49
C ALA A 60 -5.95 1.09 -7.25
N LYS A 61 -6.66 0.68 -6.17
CA LYS A 61 -7.94 1.28 -5.80
C LYS A 61 -7.79 2.76 -5.43
N LEU A 62 -6.75 3.10 -4.67
CA LEU A 62 -6.46 4.49 -4.33
C LEU A 62 -6.15 5.31 -5.58
N GLU A 63 -5.30 4.79 -6.48
CA GLU A 63 -4.98 5.46 -7.74
C GLU A 63 -6.24 5.74 -8.55
N ALA A 64 -7.11 4.74 -8.73
CA ALA A 64 -8.36 4.90 -9.45
C ALA A 64 -9.26 5.97 -8.80
N ALA A 65 -9.38 5.98 -7.48
CA ALA A 65 -10.17 6.98 -6.75
C ALA A 65 -9.63 8.41 -6.96
N LEU A 66 -8.30 8.57 -6.92
CA LEU A 66 -7.63 9.86 -7.16
C LEU A 66 -7.85 10.34 -8.59
N VAL A 67 -7.74 9.46 -9.59
CA VAL A 67 -7.98 9.79 -11.00
C VAL A 67 -9.44 10.17 -11.24
N MET A 68 -10.39 9.46 -10.65
CA MET A 68 -11.80 9.82 -10.72
C MET A 68 -12.06 11.21 -10.11
N HIS A 69 -11.44 11.52 -8.97
CA HIS A 69 -11.58 12.83 -8.35
C HIS A 69 -10.94 13.93 -9.20
N LEU A 70 -9.80 13.66 -9.85
CA LEU A 70 -9.18 14.57 -10.79
C LEU A 70 -10.12 14.93 -11.96
N TYR A 71 -10.84 13.94 -12.52
CA TYR A 71 -11.83 14.15 -13.57
C TYR A 71 -12.98 15.05 -13.10
N LEU A 72 -13.49 14.83 -11.88
CA LEU A 72 -14.55 15.66 -11.31
C LEU A 72 -14.09 17.12 -11.09
N LEU A 73 -12.85 17.31 -10.63
CA LEU A 73 -12.26 18.64 -10.42
C LEU A 73 -12.04 19.40 -11.73
N ALA A 74 -11.88 18.70 -12.86
CA ALA A 74 -11.75 19.35 -14.17
C ALA A 74 -12.99 20.19 -14.54
N ASN A 75 -14.15 19.90 -13.94
CA ASN A 75 -15.41 20.59 -14.19
C ASN A 75 -15.71 21.76 -13.21
N GLY A 76 -14.80 22.16 -12.31
CA GLY A 76 -15.14 23.16 -11.30
C GLY A 76 -13.99 23.75 -10.49
N THR A 77 -14.33 24.27 -9.30
CA THR A 77 -13.42 24.93 -8.35
C THR A 77 -12.79 23.94 -7.37
N GLY A 78 -11.45 23.90 -7.30
CA GLY A 78 -10.76 23.04 -6.33
C GLY A 78 -9.25 22.99 -6.51
N ALA A 79 -8.60 24.15 -6.68
CA ALA A 79 -7.16 24.23 -6.96
C ALA A 79 -6.27 23.57 -5.89
N VAL A 80 -6.70 23.57 -4.62
CA VAL A 80 -5.98 22.91 -3.52
C VAL A 80 -6.09 21.39 -3.64
N ALA A 81 -7.29 20.87 -3.88
CA ALA A 81 -7.53 19.44 -4.07
C ALA A 81 -6.76 18.91 -5.30
N LEU A 82 -6.77 19.67 -6.40
CA LEU A 82 -6.00 19.36 -7.60
C LEU A 82 -4.50 19.18 -7.30
N LYS A 83 -3.89 20.15 -6.59
CA LYS A 83 -2.47 20.08 -6.20
C LYS A 83 -2.16 18.87 -5.32
N ALA A 84 -3.01 18.58 -4.34
CA ALA A 84 -2.84 17.43 -3.44
C ALA A 84 -2.92 16.09 -4.20
N ILE A 85 -3.88 15.95 -5.11
CA ILE A 85 -4.05 14.74 -5.94
C ILE A 85 -2.85 14.57 -6.87
N ILE A 86 -2.45 15.62 -7.60
CA ILE A 86 -1.27 15.58 -8.47
C ILE A 86 -0.02 15.19 -7.67
N PHE A 87 0.17 15.77 -6.49
CA PHE A 87 1.28 15.42 -5.62
C PHE A 87 1.29 13.92 -5.28
N LEU A 88 0.15 13.36 -4.86
CA LEU A 88 0.04 11.93 -4.54
C LEU A 88 0.30 11.02 -5.77
N LEU A 89 -0.30 11.35 -6.92
CA LEU A 89 -0.11 10.60 -8.16
C LEU A 89 1.36 10.53 -8.57
N ARG A 90 2.08 11.65 -8.48
CA ARG A 90 3.51 11.72 -8.77
C ARG A 90 4.35 11.00 -7.72
N ALA A 91 4.10 11.25 -6.44
CA ALA A 91 4.93 10.75 -5.34
C ALA A 91 4.81 9.24 -5.13
N ARG A 92 3.65 8.63 -5.44
CA ARG A 92 3.39 7.22 -5.14
C ARG A 92 3.19 6.33 -6.36
N PHE A 93 2.62 6.87 -7.45
CA PHE A 93 2.21 6.09 -8.60
C PHE A 93 3.08 6.32 -9.85
N GLY A 94 4.12 7.17 -9.72
CA GLY A 94 5.09 7.39 -10.79
C GLY A 94 4.55 8.20 -11.97
N TRP A 95 3.44 8.92 -11.78
CA TRP A 95 2.90 9.78 -12.83
C TRP A 95 3.91 10.87 -13.19
N SER A 96 4.10 11.07 -14.49
CA SER A 96 4.96 12.09 -15.05
C SER A 96 4.12 13.05 -15.89
N PRO A 97 4.43 14.36 -15.88
CA PRO A 97 3.83 15.30 -16.83
C PRO A 97 4.38 15.10 -18.24
N TYR A 98 5.45 14.31 -18.41
CA TYR A 98 6.10 14.05 -19.68
C TYR A 98 5.69 12.69 -20.23
N LEU A 99 5.50 12.62 -21.54
CA LEU A 99 5.32 11.36 -22.26
C LEU A 99 6.56 10.47 -22.05
N PRO A 100 6.42 9.14 -21.89
CA PRO A 100 7.57 8.24 -21.95
C PRO A 100 8.36 8.46 -23.24
N PRO A 101 9.70 8.34 -23.21
CA PRO A 101 10.50 8.46 -24.40
C PRO A 101 10.08 7.40 -25.44
N PRO A 102 10.12 7.73 -26.75
CA PRO A 102 9.86 6.74 -27.79
C PRO A 102 10.81 5.56 -27.62
N ARG A 103 10.26 4.34 -27.69
CA ARG A 103 11.00 3.08 -27.56
C ARG A 103 11.70 2.71 -28.86
#